data_AF-A0A0F9N5S6-F1
#
_entry.id   AF-A0A0F9N5S6-F1
#
_cell.length_a   1.000
_cell.length_b   1.000
_cell.length_c   1.000
_cell.angle_alpha   90.00
_cell.angle_beta   90.00
_cell.angle_gamma   90.00
#
_symmetry.space_group_name_H-M   'P 1'
#
loop_
_entity.id
_entity.type
_entity.pdbx_description
1 polymer ?
#
loop_
_entity_poly.entity_id
_entity_poly.type
_entity_poly.pdbx_seq_one_letter_code
_entity_poly.pdbx_strand_id
1 'polypeptide(L)' 'MAKVVEDRGQYCVAHDLTGQILKRKGKRVCFSTRKEAEAEARATRRRIMRH' A
#
# COMPACT_ATOMS: atom_id res chain seq x y z
N MET A 1 -0.43 -9.71 3.40
CA MET A 1 -1.33 -8.62 3.87
C MET A 1 -0.72 -7.26 3.51
N ALA A 2 -1.46 -6.17 3.42
CA ALA A 2 -0.91 -4.85 3.04
C ALA A 2 -0.85 -3.89 4.25
N LYS A 3 0.19 -3.08 4.40
CA LYS A 3 0.36 -2.06 5.46
C LYS A 3 0.77 -0.71 4.85
N VAL A 4 0.61 0.36 5.61
CA VAL A 4 1.10 1.70 5.22
C VAL A 4 2.48 1.90 5.82
N VAL A 5 3.40 2.41 5.03
CA VAL A 5 4.77 2.79 5.43
C VAL A 5 5.07 4.19 4.90
N GLU A 6 5.91 4.93 5.62
CA GLU A 6 6.39 6.22 5.15
C GLU A 6 7.71 6.03 4.36
N ASP A 7 7.77 6.53 3.12
CA ASP A 7 8.95 6.52 2.26
C ASP A 7 9.15 7.92 1.67
N ARG A 8 10.27 8.57 2.00
CA ARG A 8 10.68 9.87 1.43
C ARG A 8 9.59 10.97 1.53
N GLY A 9 8.87 11.01 2.66
CA GLY A 9 7.80 11.99 2.90
C GLY A 9 6.47 11.67 2.22
N GLN A 10 6.33 10.46 1.66
CA GLN A 10 5.08 9.94 1.11
C GLN A 10 4.62 8.69 1.87
N TYR A 11 3.32 8.45 1.87
CA TYR A 11 2.71 7.27 2.48
C TYR A 11 2.51 6.18 1.43
N CYS A 12 3.34 5.15 1.47
CA CYS A 12 3.31 4.04 0.53
C CYS A 12 2.60 2.81 1.12
N VAL A 13 1.95 2.04 0.26
CA VAL A 13 1.38 0.74 0.63
C VAL A 13 2.41 -0.34 0.38
N ALA A 14 2.79 -1.05 1.44
CA ALA A 14 3.75 -2.15 1.40
C ALA A 14 3.10 -3.47 1.77
N HIS A 15 3.72 -4.57 1.35
CA HIS A 15 3.36 -5.89 1.83
C HIS A 15 3.82 -6.04 3.29
N ASP A 16 2.94 -6.60 4.11
CA ASP A 16 3.10 -6.68 5.56
C ASP A 16 4.24 -7.63 5.97
N LEU A 17 4.33 -8.78 5.29
CA LEU A 17 5.32 -9.83 5.54
C LEU A 17 6.71 -9.49 5.01
N THR A 18 6.79 -8.93 3.80
CA THR A 18 8.08 -8.73 3.10
C THR A 18 8.57 -7.29 3.19
N GLY A 19 7.74 -6.35 3.67
CA GLY A 19 8.04 -4.92 3.69
C GLY A 19 8.12 -4.26 2.32
N GLN A 20 7.94 -5.01 1.22
CA GLN A 20 8.10 -4.47 -0.13
C GLN A 20 6.95 -3.55 -0.52
N ILE A 21 7.26 -2.37 -1.04
CA ILE A 21 6.28 -1.42 -1.56
C ILE A 21 5.55 -2.02 -2.76
N LEU A 22 4.22 -2.03 -2.70
CA LEU A 22 3.37 -2.50 -3.78
C LEU A 22 3.56 -1.63 -5.02
N LYS A 23 3.55 -2.27 -6.18
CA LYS A 23 3.60 -1.60 -7.48
C LYS A 23 2.32 -1.89 -8.24
N ARG A 24 1.69 -0.85 -8.78
CA ARG A 24 0.49 -0.95 -9.62
C ARG A 24 0.82 -0.32 -10.97
N LYS A 25 0.69 -1.11 -12.04
CA LYS A 25 1.09 -0.69 -13.41
C LYS A 25 2.53 -0.13 -13.46
N GLY A 26 3.46 -0.78 -12.75
CA GLY A 26 4.88 -0.37 -12.71
C GLY A 26 5.20 0.81 -11.77
N LYS A 27 4.20 1.53 -11.25
CA LYS A 27 4.40 2.66 -10.31
C LYS A 27 4.22 2.21 -8.87
N ARG A 28 5.02 2.77 -7.94
CA ARG A 28 4.84 2.55 -6.50
C ARG A 28 3.49 3.10 -6.07
N VAL A 29 2.80 2.36 -5.22
CA VAL A 29 1.52 2.77 -4.64
C VAL A 29 1.82 3.68 -3.45
N CYS A 30 2.04 4.97 -3.72
CA CYS A 30 2.35 6.00 -2.74
C CYS A 30 1.39 7.16 -2.86
N PHE A 31 1.08 7.76 -1.71
CA PHE A 31 0.10 8.84 -1.56
C PHE A 31 0.68 9.97 -0.73
N SER A 32 0.15 11.18 -0.92
CA SER A 32 0.57 12.35 -0.16
C SER A 32 0.06 12.33 1.27
N THR A 33 -1.05 11.62 1.52
CA THR A 33 -1.65 11.52 2.85
C THR A 33 -1.75 10.08 3.35
N ARG A 34 -1.63 9.92 4.66
CA ARG A 34 -1.80 8.62 5.33
C ARG A 34 -3.19 8.02 5.09
N LYS A 35 -4.23 8.87 5.09
CA LYS A 35 -5.62 8.45 4.94
C LYS A 35 -5.88 7.77 3.59
N GLU A 36 -5.32 8.29 2.51
CA GLU A 36 -5.41 7.69 1.18
C GLU A 36 -4.68 6.35 1.12
N ALA A 37 -3.46 6.30 1.68
CA ALA A 37 -2.69 5.06 1.76
C ALA A 37 -3.41 3.98 2.58
N GLU A 38 -4.07 4.35 3.68
CA GLU A 38 -4.85 3.42 4.50
C GLU A 38 -6.10 2.89 3.77
N ALA A 39 -6.77 3.74 2.99
CA ALA A 39 -7.90 3.34 2.16
C ALA A 39 -7.46 2.33 1.08
N GLU A 40 -6.35 2.60 0.39
CA GLU A 40 -5.80 1.69 -0.63
C GLU A 40 -5.27 0.39 -0.02
N ALA A 41 -4.60 0.47 1.14
CA ALA A 41 -4.16 -0.72 1.88
C ALA A 41 -5.37 -1.60 2.26
N ARG A 42 -6.47 -0.99 2.73
CA ARG A 42 -7.72 -1.70 3.05
C ARG A 42 -8.36 -2.31 1.81
N ALA A 43 -8.42 -1.59 0.70
CA ALA A 43 -8.93 -2.09 -0.57
C ALA A 43 -8.09 -3.26 -1.09
N THR A 44 -6.76 -3.16 -0.98
CA THR A 44 -5.81 -4.21 -1.36
C THR A 44 -6.01 -5.46 -0.52
N ARG A 45 -6.16 -5.32 0.81
CA ARG A 45 -6.48 -6.47 1.71
C ARG A 45 -7.76 -7.17 1.28
N ARG A 46 -8.83 -6.42 0.95
CA ARG A 46 -10.11 -6.98 0.47
C ARG A 46 -9.97 -7.70 -0.86
N ARG A 47 -9.11 -7.20 -1.76
CA ARG A 47 -8.91 -7.78 -3.10
C ARG A 47 -8.19 -9.11 -3.06
N ILE A 48 -7.19 -9.24 -2.18
CA ILE A 48 -6.41 -10.48 -2.02
C ILE A 48 -7.26 -11.59 -1.39
N MET A 49 -8.24 -11.29 -0.54
CA MET A 49 -9.15 -12.30 0.03
C MET A 49 -10.20 -12.84 -0.96
N ARG A 50 -10.34 -12.26 -2.16
CA ARG A 50 -11.32 -12.70 -3.17
C ARG A 50 -10.75 -13.60 -4.26
N HIS A 51 -9.47 -13.95 -4.16
CA HIS A 51 -8.78 -14.91 -5.03
C HIS A 51 -8.29 -16.08 -4.20
#